data_AF-A0A6G4VMN1-F1
#
_entry.id   AF-A0A6G4VMN1-F1
#
_cell.length_a   1.000
_cell.length_b   1.000
_cell.length_c   1.000
_cell.angle_alpha   90.00
_cell.angle_beta   90.00
_cell.angle_gamma   90.00
#
_symmetry.space_group_name_H-M   'P 1'
#
loop_
_entity.id
_entity.type
_entity.pdbx_description
1 polymer ?
#
loop_
_entity_poly.entity_id
_entity_poly.type
_entity_poly.pdbx_seq_one_letter_code
_entity_poly.pdbx_strand_id
1 'polypeptide(L)'
;MTPPPGWYRDPSAPHVERWWDGTTWTDHLRAPEVPQQPMAQPGMPPGMPPGMPQQPMAQPGFTPAPGGSGGGSGRAKVIALVAAAAVLVAAIVTGAVVLNRDDGAPEANTTPAPESSAPAGDTPSPSASTSEPSADDPSVVVDELNGITFPLLDGWVRPEYVAEDDVVLITPGTYTCPGDDGLCRSGRVISRTVTSNDEKSPESLAKADISEAADEAYDRDLLDRRPYDGIKSHKLVEQGPVAVAGRTGYFVRWQVTTQVGPGGYVQSLAFPSSVGSQAPVLVRFVFDRGPDGPPLADMDRITKGIRPVGDAGTGGGVGSSVGPTQ
;
A
#
# COMPACT_ATOMS: atom_id res chain seq x y z
N MET A 1 -43.39 5.84 17.14
CA MET A 1 -43.40 7.20 16.56
C MET A 1 -42.17 7.31 15.70
N THR A 2 -42.33 7.51 14.39
CA THR A 2 -41.23 7.75 13.46
C THR A 2 -40.71 9.18 13.64
N PRO A 3 -39.40 9.42 13.51
CA PRO A 3 -38.85 10.78 13.58
C PRO A 3 -39.47 11.66 12.47
N PRO A 4 -39.70 12.97 12.74
CA PRO A 4 -40.17 13.90 11.74
C PRO A 4 -39.13 14.05 10.60
N PRO A 5 -39.52 14.56 9.43
CA PRO A 5 -38.58 14.81 8.34
C PRO A 5 -37.46 15.76 8.78
N GLY A 6 -36.21 15.42 8.47
CA GLY A 6 -35.05 16.17 8.96
C GLY A 6 -33.71 15.54 8.62
N TRP A 7 -32.63 16.26 8.96
CA TRP A 7 -31.27 15.75 8.87
C TRP A 7 -30.90 14.96 10.12
N TYR A 8 -30.39 13.77 9.92
CA TYR A 8 -29.98 12.87 10.99
C TYR A 8 -28.62 12.26 10.64
N ARG A 9 -27.85 11.89 11.66
CA ARG A 9 -26.58 11.19 11.43
C ARG A 9 -26.80 9.88 10.70
N ASP A 10 -26.00 9.64 9.67
CA ASP A 10 -26.04 8.39 8.92
C ASP A 10 -25.43 7.26 9.80
N PRO A 11 -26.19 6.18 10.08
CA PRO A 11 -25.67 5.03 10.84
C PRO A 11 -24.50 4.31 10.15
N SER A 12 -24.42 4.41 8.83
CA SER A 12 -23.37 3.80 8.00
C SER A 12 -22.16 4.71 7.76
N ALA A 13 -22.31 6.02 8.02
CA ALA A 13 -21.25 7.01 7.85
C ALA A 13 -21.37 8.12 8.92
N PRO A 14 -20.78 7.93 10.12
CA PRO A 14 -21.01 8.79 11.28
C PRO A 14 -20.48 10.22 11.15
N HIS A 15 -19.75 10.52 10.07
CA HIS A 15 -19.19 11.83 9.73
C HIS A 15 -20.08 12.64 8.77
N VAL A 16 -21.23 12.11 8.34
CA VAL A 16 -22.21 12.81 7.51
C VAL A 16 -23.62 12.73 8.08
N GLU A 17 -24.45 13.70 7.71
CA GLU A 17 -25.89 13.66 7.95
C GLU A 17 -26.61 13.29 6.65
N ARG A 18 -27.60 12.41 6.76
CA ARG A 18 -28.49 12.01 5.66
C ARG A 18 -29.89 12.55 5.92
N TRP A 19 -30.61 12.90 4.86
CA TRP A 19 -31.97 13.42 4.98
C TRP A 19 -33.01 12.30 5.10
N TRP A 20 -33.85 12.37 6.12
CA TRP A 20 -35.04 11.54 6.32
C TRP A 20 -36.30 12.31 5.92
N ASP A 21 -37.14 11.73 5.08
CA ASP A 21 -38.36 12.39 4.57
C ASP A 21 -39.62 12.17 5.42
N GLY A 22 -39.50 11.45 6.56
CA GLY A 22 -40.63 11.03 7.40
C GLY A 22 -41.01 9.56 7.22
N THR A 23 -40.61 8.93 6.12
CA THR A 23 -40.92 7.54 5.76
C THR A 23 -39.72 6.73 5.27
N THR A 24 -38.76 7.35 4.58
CA THR A 24 -37.53 6.73 4.05
C THR A 24 -36.32 7.67 4.08
N TRP A 25 -35.12 7.09 4.03
CA TRP A 25 -33.87 7.84 3.87
C TRP A 25 -33.67 8.20 2.40
N THR A 26 -33.34 9.46 2.13
CA THR A 26 -33.04 9.94 0.77
C THR A 26 -31.54 9.99 0.53
N ASP A 27 -31.09 10.07 -0.72
CA ASP A 27 -29.65 10.13 -1.06
C ASP A 27 -28.99 11.51 -0.85
N HIS A 28 -29.71 12.46 -0.24
CA HIS A 28 -29.12 13.74 0.12
C HIS A 28 -28.22 13.59 1.35
N LEU A 29 -26.94 13.91 1.17
CA LEU A 29 -25.89 13.90 2.19
C LEU A 29 -25.36 15.30 2.42
N ARG A 30 -25.05 15.65 3.67
CA ARG A 30 -24.37 16.89 4.03
C ARG A 30 -23.33 16.68 5.14
N ALA A 31 -22.36 17.59 5.22
CA ALA A 31 -21.48 17.68 6.37
C ALA A 31 -22.27 18.16 7.61
N PRO A 32 -21.97 17.66 8.82
CA PRO A 32 -22.62 18.12 10.04
C PRO A 32 -22.35 19.62 10.22
N GLU A 33 -23.42 20.39 10.41
CA GLU A 33 -23.28 21.82 10.58
C GLU A 33 -22.68 22.11 11.96
N VAL A 34 -21.39 22.49 11.97
CA VAL A 34 -20.72 22.95 13.19
C VAL A 34 -21.33 24.31 13.54
N PRO A 35 -21.97 24.48 14.72
CA PRO A 35 -22.45 25.80 15.11
C PRO A 35 -21.25 26.74 15.15
N GLN A 36 -21.23 27.75 14.27
CA GLN A 36 -20.27 28.84 14.38
C GLN A 36 -20.50 29.54 15.71
N GLN A 37 -19.66 29.23 16.69
CA GLN A 37 -19.64 29.99 17.93
C GLN A 37 -19.24 31.43 17.59
N PRO A 38 -19.96 32.44 18.10
CA PRO A 38 -19.53 33.83 17.94
C PRO A 38 -18.14 33.95 18.56
N MET A 39 -17.15 34.36 17.78
CA MET A 39 -15.82 34.65 18.31
C MET A 39 -15.95 35.76 19.35
N ALA A 40 -15.86 35.39 20.63
CA ALA A 40 -15.72 36.31 21.72
C ALA A 40 -14.38 37.07 21.56
N GLN A 41 -14.45 38.39 21.48
CA GLN A 41 -13.28 39.25 21.47
C GLN A 41 -12.47 39.07 22.77
N PRO A 42 -11.17 38.75 22.72
CA PRO A 42 -10.33 38.72 23.91
C PRO A 42 -10.20 40.11 24.53
N GLY A 43 -10.54 40.22 25.81
CA GLY A 43 -10.53 41.45 26.59
C GLY A 43 -9.16 42.11 26.69
N MET A 44 -9.14 43.44 26.62
CA MET A 44 -7.97 44.28 26.87
C MET A 44 -7.54 44.22 28.35
N PRO A 45 -6.23 44.16 28.66
CA PRO A 45 -5.73 44.51 29.99
C PRO A 45 -5.75 46.04 30.18
N PRO A 46 -6.12 46.56 31.36
CA PRO A 46 -6.24 48.00 31.58
C PRO A 46 -4.88 48.64 31.85
N GLY A 47 -4.55 49.69 31.09
CA GLY A 47 -3.52 50.67 31.46
C GLY A 47 -2.33 50.75 30.51
N MET A 48 -2.48 51.51 29.41
CA MET A 48 -1.37 52.22 28.77
C MET A 48 -1.89 53.51 28.09
N PRO A 49 -1.23 54.66 28.26
CA PRO A 49 -1.69 55.96 27.74
C PRO A 49 -1.46 56.10 26.22
N PRO A 50 -2.28 56.89 25.50
CA PRO A 50 -2.23 56.95 24.04
C PRO A 50 -1.14 57.88 23.53
N GLY A 51 -0.36 57.38 22.58
CA GLY A 51 0.46 58.19 21.68
C GLY A 51 1.78 57.52 21.31
N MET A 52 1.81 56.80 20.19
CA MET A 52 2.85 56.87 19.14
C MET A 52 2.50 55.92 17.98
N PRO A 53 2.72 56.32 16.71
CA PRO A 53 2.24 55.60 15.53
C PRO A 53 3.10 54.38 15.18
N GLN A 54 2.47 53.22 14.97
CA GLN A 54 3.15 52.03 14.45
C GLN A 54 2.87 51.84 12.95
N GLN A 55 3.96 51.72 12.21
CA GLN A 55 4.06 51.46 10.78
C GLN A 55 3.60 50.03 10.45
N PRO A 56 2.80 49.79 9.39
CA PRO A 56 2.39 48.44 9.02
C PRO A 56 3.47 47.72 8.19
N MET A 57 3.98 46.59 8.71
CA MET A 57 4.69 45.60 7.90
C MET A 57 3.68 44.61 7.30
N ALA A 58 3.77 44.49 5.97
CA ALA A 58 2.91 43.70 5.12
C ALA A 58 3.08 42.18 5.33
N GLN A 59 1.95 41.46 5.31
CA GLN A 59 1.92 40.03 5.04
C GLN A 59 1.71 39.78 3.54
N PRO A 60 2.38 38.79 2.92
CA PRO A 60 2.17 38.44 1.52
C PRO A 60 0.85 37.68 1.33
N GLY A 61 -0.09 38.27 0.61
CA GLY A 61 -1.27 37.58 0.09
C GLY A 61 -0.96 36.90 -1.25
N PHE A 62 -1.16 35.58 -1.32
CA PHE A 62 -1.26 34.85 -2.57
C PHE A 62 -2.66 35.09 -3.17
N THR A 63 -2.70 35.67 -4.37
CA THR A 63 -3.92 35.83 -5.16
C THR A 63 -4.14 34.60 -6.07
N PRO A 64 -5.39 34.13 -6.25
CA PRO A 64 -5.72 33.15 -7.27
C PRO A 64 -5.88 33.82 -8.65
N ALA A 65 -5.36 33.18 -9.70
CA ALA A 65 -5.50 33.62 -11.08
C ALA A 65 -6.81 33.12 -11.71
N PRO A 66 -7.55 33.96 -12.47
CA PRO A 66 -8.54 33.49 -13.43
C PRO A 66 -7.99 33.52 -14.87
N GLY A 67 -8.49 32.58 -15.68
CA GLY A 67 -8.06 32.35 -17.06
C GLY A 67 -8.46 33.43 -18.06
N GLY A 68 -7.81 33.36 -19.23
CA GLY A 68 -8.11 34.18 -20.40
C GLY A 68 -7.58 33.54 -21.67
N SER A 69 -8.49 33.21 -22.57
CA SER A 69 -8.29 32.82 -23.97
C SER A 69 -7.76 33.98 -24.82
N GLY A 70 -6.87 33.70 -25.79
CA GLY A 70 -6.58 34.63 -26.89
C GLY A 70 -5.31 34.29 -27.66
N GLY A 71 -5.45 33.98 -28.95
CA GLY A 71 -4.37 33.54 -29.83
C GLY A 71 -3.42 34.63 -30.32
N GLY A 72 -2.39 34.22 -31.07
CA GLY A 72 -1.52 35.14 -31.80
C GLY A 72 -0.16 34.56 -32.16
N SER A 73 0.09 34.46 -33.46
CA SER A 73 1.31 34.03 -34.14
C SER A 73 2.60 34.74 -33.72
N GLY A 74 3.74 34.06 -33.77
CA GLY A 74 5.05 34.73 -33.78
C GLY A 74 6.26 33.79 -33.81
N ARG A 75 6.85 33.61 -34.99
CA ARG A 75 8.17 32.98 -35.21
C ARG A 75 9.30 33.83 -34.61
N ALA A 76 10.26 33.22 -33.91
CA ALA A 76 11.72 33.51 -33.93
C ALA A 76 12.40 32.66 -32.84
N LYS A 77 13.36 31.77 -33.16
CA LYS A 77 14.82 32.03 -33.13
C LYS A 77 15.29 32.59 -31.76
N VAL A 78 16.32 32.11 -31.07
CA VAL A 78 17.37 31.11 -31.33
C VAL A 78 18.27 31.08 -30.06
N ILE A 79 18.99 29.97 -29.82
CA ILE A 79 20.30 29.86 -29.10
C ILE A 79 20.30 30.19 -27.59
N ALA A 80 20.41 29.21 -26.67
CA ALA A 80 21.57 28.37 -26.30
C ALA A 80 22.58 29.02 -25.33
N LEU A 81 23.25 28.13 -24.56
CA LEU A 81 24.35 28.30 -23.60
C LEU A 81 23.93 28.35 -22.12
N VAL A 82 24.60 27.75 -21.13
CA VAL A 82 25.55 26.62 -20.94
C VAL A 82 26.03 26.79 -19.49
N ALA A 83 26.28 25.69 -18.76
CA ALA A 83 27.13 25.60 -17.55
C ALA A 83 26.68 26.39 -16.30
N ALA A 84 26.97 26.02 -15.06
CA ALA A 84 27.59 24.87 -14.42
C ALA A 84 27.26 25.02 -12.92
N ALA A 85 27.08 23.93 -12.18
CA ALA A 85 27.09 23.97 -10.72
C ALA A 85 27.65 22.66 -10.17
N ALA A 86 28.98 22.62 -10.09
CA ALA A 86 29.72 21.74 -9.21
C ALA A 86 30.41 22.62 -8.16
N VAL A 87 30.63 22.03 -6.97
CA VAL A 87 31.41 22.52 -5.82
C VAL A 87 30.60 23.22 -4.72
N LEU A 88 30.18 22.46 -3.71
CA LEU A 88 30.60 22.64 -2.30
C LEU A 88 30.03 21.54 -1.39
N VAL A 89 30.74 20.40 -1.35
CA VAL A 89 30.82 19.55 -0.15
C VAL A 89 32.10 19.99 0.57
N ALA A 90 31.96 20.60 1.74
CA ALA A 90 32.91 20.55 2.86
C ALA A 90 32.54 21.59 3.93
N ALA A 91 32.19 21.09 5.12
CA ALA A 91 31.98 21.74 6.43
C ALA A 91 30.57 21.37 6.92
N ILE A 92 30.39 20.46 7.87
CA ILE A 92 30.66 20.71 9.30
C ILE A 92 31.10 19.39 9.96
N VAL A 93 32.33 19.38 10.46
CA VAL A 93 32.82 18.45 11.50
C VAL A 93 33.25 19.34 12.66
N THR A 94 32.79 18.99 13.87
CA THR A 94 33.15 19.56 15.20
C THR A 94 32.44 20.87 15.58
N GLY A 95 31.73 21.01 16.71
CA GLY A 95 31.45 20.08 17.81
C GLY A 95 30.77 20.79 18.99
N ALA A 96 30.24 19.99 19.91
CA ALA A 96 30.01 20.24 21.35
C ALA A 96 29.50 18.88 21.91
N VAL A 97 30.27 18.05 22.65
CA VAL A 97 30.68 18.19 24.07
C VAL A 97 29.48 18.75 24.87
N VAL A 98 28.82 18.03 25.77
CA VAL A 98 29.32 17.48 27.04
C VAL A 98 28.29 16.52 27.68
N LEU A 99 28.78 15.55 28.46
CA LEU A 99 28.11 14.67 29.47
C LEU A 99 27.35 13.46 28.87
N ASN A 100 27.64 12.20 29.21
CA ASN A 100 28.05 11.66 30.51
C ASN A 100 28.84 10.34 30.34
N ARG A 101 29.90 10.18 31.13
CA ARG A 101 30.69 8.95 31.36
C ARG A 101 29.89 8.00 32.26
N ASP A 102 29.70 6.75 31.86
CA ASP A 102 30.49 5.52 32.12
C ASP A 102 30.05 4.74 33.37
N ASP A 103 30.09 3.42 33.17
CA ASP A 103 30.25 2.31 34.11
C ASP A 103 29.03 1.63 34.77
N GLY A 104 28.87 0.34 34.45
CA GLY A 104 28.30 -0.63 35.42
C GLY A 104 27.46 -1.78 34.85
N ALA A 105 28.10 -2.80 34.28
CA ALA A 105 27.65 -4.20 34.36
C ALA A 105 28.90 -5.04 34.69
N PRO A 106 28.83 -6.26 35.28
CA PRO A 106 27.65 -7.11 35.50
C PRO A 106 27.58 -7.69 36.94
N GLU A 107 26.45 -8.28 37.35
CA GLU A 107 26.49 -9.40 38.30
C GLU A 107 25.23 -10.27 38.20
N ALA A 108 25.45 -11.51 37.79
CA ALA A 108 24.50 -12.60 37.90
C ALA A 108 24.46 -13.08 39.35
N ASN A 109 23.27 -13.10 39.96
CA ASN A 109 23.05 -13.80 41.21
C ASN A 109 21.95 -14.85 41.05
N THR A 110 22.42 -16.06 40.82
CA THR A 110 21.70 -17.32 40.95
C THR A 110 21.30 -17.51 42.42
N THR A 111 20.02 -17.69 42.70
CA THR A 111 19.54 -18.23 43.99
C THR A 111 18.72 -19.49 43.70
N PRO A 112 18.99 -20.64 44.35
CA PRO A 112 18.25 -21.86 44.13
C PRO A 112 16.97 -21.89 44.96
N ALA A 113 15.84 -22.21 44.34
CA ALA A 113 14.60 -22.58 45.02
C ALA A 113 14.39 -24.11 44.90
N PRO A 114 13.91 -24.77 45.97
CA PRO A 114 13.93 -26.23 46.06
C PRO A 114 12.78 -26.90 45.30
N GLU A 115 13.05 -28.12 44.85
CA GLU A 115 12.06 -29.10 44.39
C GLU A 115 11.01 -29.39 45.48
N SER A 116 9.74 -29.44 45.07
CA SER A 116 8.70 -30.16 45.79
C SER A 116 7.72 -30.79 44.79
N SER A 117 7.41 -32.06 45.01
CA SER A 117 6.70 -32.96 44.10
C SER A 117 5.17 -32.83 44.16
N ALA A 118 4.54 -33.02 42.98
CA ALA A 118 3.18 -33.49 42.56
C ALA A 118 2.12 -33.93 43.62
N PRO A 119 0.78 -34.03 43.31
CA PRO A 119 0.20 -34.33 41.98
C PRO A 119 -1.17 -33.69 41.59
N ALA A 120 -1.49 -33.88 40.29
CA ALA A 120 -2.80 -34.01 39.62
C ALA A 120 -3.98 -33.07 39.99
N GLY A 121 -4.39 -32.28 39.01
CA GLY A 121 -5.72 -31.68 38.91
C GLY A 121 -6.04 -31.42 37.43
N ASP A 122 -6.97 -32.20 36.89
CA ASP A 122 -7.50 -32.07 35.53
C ASP A 122 -8.03 -30.66 35.28
N THR A 123 -7.58 -30.01 34.21
CA THR A 123 -8.23 -28.83 33.64
C THR A 123 -8.14 -28.95 32.12
N PRO A 124 -9.27 -28.87 31.38
CA PRO A 124 -9.29 -29.12 29.96
C PRO A 124 -8.46 -28.05 29.24
N SER A 125 -7.47 -28.49 28.49
CA SER A 125 -6.80 -27.67 27.49
C SER A 125 -7.85 -27.22 26.48
N PRO A 126 -8.02 -25.91 26.20
CA PRO A 126 -8.79 -25.52 25.04
C PRO A 126 -8.03 -26.06 23.83
N SER A 127 -8.63 -27.04 23.15
CA SER A 127 -8.25 -27.37 21.79
C SER A 127 -8.32 -26.07 20.99
N ALA A 128 -7.16 -25.46 20.75
CA ALA A 128 -6.96 -24.66 19.57
C ALA A 128 -7.09 -25.65 18.41
N SER A 129 -8.33 -25.86 17.96
CA SER A 129 -8.59 -26.35 16.62
C SER A 129 -8.19 -25.22 15.68
N THR A 130 -6.88 -25.01 15.53
CA THR A 130 -6.35 -24.59 14.25
C THR A 130 -6.59 -25.80 13.38
N SER A 131 -7.68 -25.75 12.60
CA SER A 131 -7.90 -26.69 11.52
C SER A 131 -6.65 -26.68 10.66
N GLU A 132 -5.79 -27.69 10.80
CA GLU A 132 -4.76 -27.96 9.83
C GLU A 132 -5.45 -28.06 8.46
N PRO A 133 -4.94 -27.36 7.43
CA PRO A 133 -5.50 -27.51 6.10
C PRO A 133 -5.40 -28.99 5.71
N SER A 134 -6.52 -29.56 5.27
CA SER A 134 -6.59 -30.95 4.84
C SER A 134 -5.52 -31.21 3.77
N ALA A 135 -4.84 -32.34 3.88
CA ALA A 135 -3.68 -32.73 3.06
C ALA A 135 -3.95 -32.87 1.54
N ASP A 136 -5.16 -32.53 1.08
CA ASP A 136 -5.62 -32.61 -0.30
C ASP A 136 -5.82 -31.23 -0.96
N ASP A 137 -5.64 -30.12 -0.23
CA ASP A 137 -5.67 -28.77 -0.82
C ASP A 137 -4.24 -28.37 -1.20
N PRO A 138 -3.92 -28.01 -2.48
CA PRO A 138 -2.62 -27.46 -2.80
C PRO A 138 -2.36 -26.29 -1.87
N SER A 139 -1.20 -26.25 -1.22
CA SER A 139 -0.86 -25.21 -0.26
C SER A 139 -1.22 -23.83 -0.82
N VAL A 140 -2.17 -23.13 -0.20
CA VAL A 140 -2.56 -21.76 -0.59
C VAL A 140 -2.05 -20.76 0.44
N VAL A 141 -1.86 -19.52 0.02
CA VAL A 141 -1.67 -18.37 0.90
C VAL A 141 -2.91 -17.50 0.81
N VAL A 142 -3.50 -17.16 1.95
CA VAL A 142 -4.72 -16.36 2.02
C VAL A 142 -4.35 -14.90 2.20
N ASP A 143 -4.88 -14.04 1.33
CA ASP A 143 -4.90 -12.59 1.48
C ASP A 143 -6.30 -12.20 1.95
N GLU A 144 -6.45 -12.11 3.27
CA GLU A 144 -7.74 -11.81 3.91
C GLU A 144 -8.22 -10.39 3.57
N LEU A 145 -7.29 -9.45 3.39
CA LEU A 145 -7.61 -8.05 3.09
C LEU A 145 -8.28 -7.92 1.72
N ASN A 146 -7.71 -8.57 0.69
CA ASN A 146 -8.26 -8.51 -0.66
C ASN A 146 -9.28 -9.62 -0.95
N GLY A 147 -9.46 -10.58 -0.02
CA GLY A 147 -10.42 -11.66 -0.11
C GLY A 147 -10.07 -12.69 -1.20
N ILE A 148 -8.77 -12.93 -1.42
CA ILE A 148 -8.26 -13.85 -2.44
C ILE A 148 -7.24 -14.83 -1.86
N THR A 149 -6.98 -15.91 -2.59
CA THR A 149 -5.93 -16.88 -2.30
C THR A 149 -4.92 -16.95 -3.43
N PHE A 150 -3.67 -17.21 -3.08
CA PHE A 150 -2.56 -17.41 -3.99
C PHE A 150 -2.09 -18.87 -3.93
N PRO A 151 -1.77 -19.52 -5.06
CA PRO A 151 -1.18 -20.85 -5.03
C PRO A 151 0.26 -20.78 -4.52
N LEU A 152 0.62 -21.62 -3.54
CA LEU A 152 2.00 -21.78 -3.11
C LEU A 152 2.69 -22.78 -4.03
N LEU A 153 3.41 -22.27 -5.02
CA LEU A 153 4.16 -23.10 -5.98
C LEU A 153 5.47 -23.61 -5.36
N ASP A 154 6.04 -24.67 -5.94
CA ASP A 154 7.38 -25.13 -5.58
C ASP A 154 8.40 -23.99 -5.72
N GLY A 155 9.27 -23.83 -4.72
CA GLY A 155 10.26 -22.75 -4.67
C GLY A 155 9.72 -21.42 -4.12
N TRP A 156 8.43 -21.37 -3.76
CA TRP A 156 7.81 -20.26 -3.05
C TRP A 156 7.47 -20.67 -1.62
N VAL A 157 7.59 -19.71 -0.70
CA VAL A 157 7.24 -19.87 0.72
C VAL A 157 6.31 -18.74 1.15
N ARG A 158 5.58 -18.98 2.24
CA ARG A 158 4.80 -17.93 2.89
C ARG A 158 5.76 -16.84 3.41
N PRO A 159 5.38 -15.56 3.32
CA PRO A 159 6.12 -14.49 3.95
C PRO A 159 6.15 -14.73 5.47
N GLU A 160 7.35 -14.95 6.00
CA GLU A 160 7.63 -14.93 7.43
C GLU A 160 8.58 -13.76 7.68
N TYR A 161 8.30 -12.93 8.68
CA TYR A 161 9.16 -11.80 9.04
C TYR A 161 9.42 -10.80 7.90
N VAL A 162 8.40 -10.48 7.09
CA VAL A 162 8.48 -9.43 6.08
C VAL A 162 8.12 -8.06 6.67
N ALA A 163 8.83 -7.01 6.24
CA ALA A 163 8.58 -5.64 6.70
C ALA A 163 7.40 -4.97 5.97
N GLU A 164 6.97 -5.53 4.85
CA GLU A 164 5.84 -5.08 4.04
C GLU A 164 4.66 -6.04 4.25
N ASP A 165 3.59 -5.55 4.87
CA ASP A 165 2.41 -6.35 5.23
C ASP A 165 1.65 -6.90 4.01
N ASP A 166 1.87 -6.33 2.83
CA ASP A 166 1.17 -6.66 1.58
C ASP A 166 1.87 -7.78 0.78
N VAL A 167 3.02 -8.29 1.22
CA VAL A 167 3.74 -9.38 0.54
C VAL A 167 3.00 -10.70 0.80
N VAL A 168 2.64 -11.43 -0.24
CA VAL A 168 1.86 -12.69 -0.15
C VAL A 168 2.67 -13.92 -0.52
N LEU A 169 3.73 -13.79 -1.32
CA LEU A 169 4.63 -14.89 -1.67
C LEU A 169 6.06 -14.38 -1.77
N ILE A 170 7.01 -15.18 -1.29
CA ILE A 170 8.43 -14.93 -1.43
C ILE A 170 9.17 -16.20 -1.87
N THR A 171 10.29 -16.06 -2.58
CA THR A 171 11.28 -17.14 -2.70
C THR A 171 11.97 -17.38 -1.35
N PRO A 172 12.67 -18.50 -1.09
CA PRO A 172 13.49 -18.67 0.12
C PRO A 172 14.82 -17.93 0.03
N GLY A 173 15.39 -17.55 1.18
CA GLY A 173 16.72 -16.93 1.29
C GLY A 173 16.79 -15.46 0.86
N THR A 174 17.85 -14.78 1.27
CA THR A 174 18.18 -13.41 0.84
C THR A 174 19.63 -13.37 0.39
N TYR A 175 20.00 -12.31 -0.32
CA TYR A 175 21.38 -12.05 -0.73
C TYR A 175 21.69 -10.56 -0.59
N THR A 176 22.97 -10.19 -0.57
CA THR A 176 23.37 -8.79 -0.52
C THR A 176 23.00 -8.09 -1.83
N CYS A 177 22.28 -6.99 -1.73
CA CYS A 177 21.90 -6.21 -2.90
C CYS A 177 23.15 -5.78 -3.70
N PRO A 178 23.14 -5.80 -5.03
CA PRO A 178 24.36 -5.50 -5.78
C PRO A 178 24.81 -4.03 -5.73
N GLY A 179 23.88 -3.11 -5.46
CA GLY A 179 24.13 -1.66 -5.42
C GLY A 179 24.30 -1.07 -4.02
N ASP A 180 23.99 -1.82 -2.95
CA ASP A 180 24.14 -1.36 -1.57
C ASP A 180 24.34 -2.53 -0.58
N ASP A 181 24.40 -2.23 0.72
CA ASP A 181 24.57 -3.22 1.80
C ASP A 181 23.23 -3.80 2.31
N GLY A 182 22.13 -3.55 1.59
CA GLY A 182 20.82 -4.09 1.87
C GLY A 182 20.68 -5.58 1.56
N LEU A 183 19.54 -6.14 1.96
CA LEU A 183 19.16 -7.52 1.68
C LEU A 183 18.11 -7.56 0.57
N CYS A 184 18.47 -8.18 -0.54
CA CYS A 184 17.61 -8.44 -1.68
C CYS A 184 17.14 -9.88 -1.68
N ARG A 185 16.09 -10.15 -2.46
CA ARG A 185 15.50 -11.47 -2.63
C ARG A 185 15.07 -11.66 -4.08
N SER A 186 15.29 -12.87 -4.58
CA SER A 186 15.10 -13.22 -5.99
C SER A 186 13.67 -13.10 -6.50
N GLY A 187 12.67 -13.19 -5.63
CA GLY A 187 11.27 -13.22 -6.04
C GLY A 187 10.32 -12.83 -4.92
N ARG A 188 9.38 -11.93 -5.24
CA ARG A 188 8.27 -11.54 -4.37
C ARG A 188 6.99 -11.29 -5.16
N VAL A 189 5.85 -11.52 -4.51
CA VAL A 189 4.51 -11.16 -4.97
C VAL A 189 3.85 -10.34 -3.87
N ILE A 190 3.32 -9.18 -4.24
CA ILE A 190 2.70 -8.20 -3.34
C ILE A 190 1.25 -8.00 -3.81
N SER A 191 0.29 -7.98 -2.90
CA SER A 191 -1.13 -7.81 -3.17
C SER A 191 -1.70 -6.67 -2.34
N ARG A 192 -2.33 -5.69 -2.99
CA ARG A 192 -2.85 -4.50 -2.31
C ARG A 192 -4.13 -3.99 -2.94
N THR A 193 -4.94 -3.34 -2.12
CA THR A 193 -6.18 -2.69 -2.57
C THR A 193 -5.89 -1.27 -3.09
N VAL A 194 -6.48 -0.91 -4.24
CA VAL A 194 -6.44 0.47 -4.75
C VAL A 194 -7.40 1.34 -3.94
N THR A 195 -6.86 2.30 -3.19
CA THR A 195 -7.64 3.20 -2.31
C THR A 195 -7.45 4.68 -2.64
N SER A 196 -6.41 5.05 -3.39
CA SER A 196 -5.98 6.43 -3.57
C SER A 196 -6.65 7.18 -4.73
N ASN A 197 -7.48 6.51 -5.54
CA ASN A 197 -8.17 7.11 -6.67
C ASN A 197 -9.47 6.36 -7.02
N ASP A 198 -10.31 7.00 -7.83
CA ASP A 198 -11.60 6.46 -8.29
C ASP A 198 -11.50 5.63 -9.59
N GLU A 199 -10.29 5.45 -10.16
CA GLU A 199 -10.11 4.64 -11.37
C GLU A 199 -10.41 3.17 -11.06
N LYS A 200 -11.24 2.55 -11.90
CA LYS A 200 -11.75 1.19 -11.71
C LYS A 200 -11.40 0.26 -12.87
N SER A 201 -10.88 0.80 -13.97
CA SER A 201 -10.43 0.05 -15.14
C SER A 201 -9.16 -0.74 -14.82
N PRO A 202 -9.18 -2.08 -14.91
CA PRO A 202 -7.98 -2.89 -14.71
C PRO A 202 -6.83 -2.49 -15.63
N GLU A 203 -7.14 -2.19 -16.89
CA GLU A 203 -6.13 -1.79 -17.88
C GLU A 203 -5.45 -0.47 -17.51
N SER A 204 -6.24 0.54 -17.13
CA SER A 204 -5.70 1.84 -16.71
C SER A 204 -4.82 1.69 -15.47
N LEU A 205 -5.29 0.93 -14.48
CA LEU A 205 -4.57 0.71 -13.22
C LEU A 205 -3.25 -0.02 -13.43
N ALA A 206 -3.24 -1.14 -14.17
CA ALA A 206 -2.02 -1.90 -14.42
C ALA A 206 -0.97 -1.10 -15.22
N LYS A 207 -1.42 -0.30 -16.19
CA LYS A 207 -0.54 0.57 -16.99
C LYS A 207 0.02 1.75 -16.21
N ALA A 208 -0.76 2.32 -15.29
CA ALA A 208 -0.29 3.38 -14.41
C ALA A 208 0.70 2.86 -13.36
N ASP A 209 0.47 1.65 -12.87
CA ASP A 209 1.24 1.07 -11.76
C ASP A 209 2.64 0.59 -12.13
N ILE A 210 2.82 0.03 -13.33
CA ILE A 210 4.03 -0.73 -13.69
C ILE A 210 5.35 0.03 -13.54
N SER A 211 5.35 1.35 -13.75
CA SER A 211 6.55 2.16 -13.56
C SER A 211 6.95 2.23 -12.10
N GLU A 212 6.00 2.53 -11.22
CA GLU A 212 6.23 2.61 -9.77
C GLU A 212 6.62 1.23 -9.20
N ALA A 213 5.96 0.16 -9.68
CA ALA A 213 6.33 -1.21 -9.33
C ALA A 213 7.78 -1.54 -9.70
N ALA A 214 8.27 -1.03 -10.84
CA ALA A 214 9.65 -1.22 -11.25
C ALA A 214 10.62 -0.35 -10.45
N ASP A 215 10.26 0.90 -10.19
CA ASP A 215 11.08 1.84 -9.44
C ASP A 215 11.29 1.36 -7.99
N GLU A 216 10.23 0.94 -7.30
CA GLU A 216 10.32 0.34 -5.95
C GLU A 216 11.13 -0.97 -5.94
N ALA A 217 11.11 -1.70 -7.06
CA ALA A 217 11.81 -2.97 -7.16
C ALA A 217 13.31 -2.82 -7.40
N TYR A 218 13.68 -1.89 -8.27
CA TYR A 218 15.01 -1.86 -8.88
C TYR A 218 15.68 -0.48 -8.91
N ASP A 219 14.94 0.62 -8.69
CA ASP A 219 15.52 1.97 -8.63
C ASP A 219 15.78 2.41 -7.19
N ARG A 220 14.72 2.58 -6.41
CA ARG A 220 14.76 3.10 -5.04
C ARG A 220 13.80 2.34 -4.13
N ASP A 221 14.31 1.82 -3.02
CA ASP A 221 13.49 1.14 -2.02
C ASP A 221 12.73 2.15 -1.12
N LEU A 222 11.89 1.63 -0.21
CA LEU A 222 11.12 2.44 0.74
C LEU A 222 11.99 3.29 1.70
N LEU A 223 13.29 3.01 1.77
CA LEU A 223 14.28 3.75 2.57
C LEU A 223 15.12 4.71 1.70
N ASP A 224 14.70 4.95 0.45
CA ASP A 224 15.40 5.76 -0.55
C ASP A 224 16.82 5.26 -0.90
N ARG A 225 17.10 3.97 -0.66
CA ARG A 225 18.36 3.32 -1.05
C ARG A 225 18.27 2.79 -2.48
N ARG A 226 19.42 2.47 -3.08
CA ARG A 226 19.51 2.05 -4.48
C ARG A 226 20.03 0.62 -4.58
N PRO A 227 19.17 -0.40 -4.38
CA PRO A 227 19.60 -1.80 -4.29
C PRO A 227 20.31 -2.32 -5.55
N TYR A 228 20.14 -1.66 -6.70
CA TYR A 228 20.76 -2.03 -7.98
C TYR A 228 21.45 -0.86 -8.70
N ASP A 229 21.82 0.20 -7.97
CA ASP A 229 22.33 1.49 -8.49
C ASP A 229 21.39 2.20 -9.50
N GLY A 230 20.14 1.75 -9.60
CA GLY A 230 19.12 2.35 -10.44
C GLY A 230 18.76 1.55 -11.69
N ILE A 231 17.69 1.98 -12.36
CA ILE A 231 17.22 1.40 -13.61
C ILE A 231 17.90 2.07 -14.81
N LYS A 232 18.46 1.28 -15.74
CA LYS A 232 18.99 1.75 -17.04
C LYS A 232 17.88 1.88 -18.08
N SER A 233 17.04 0.87 -18.17
CA SER A 233 15.97 0.79 -19.15
C SER A 233 14.96 -0.29 -18.76
N HIS A 234 13.79 -0.23 -19.39
CA HIS A 234 12.81 -1.31 -19.36
C HIS A 234 12.38 -1.66 -20.79
N LYS A 235 11.82 -2.85 -20.96
CA LYS A 235 11.19 -3.32 -22.19
C LYS A 235 9.85 -3.95 -21.86
N LEU A 236 8.79 -3.52 -22.55
CA LEU A 236 7.51 -4.22 -22.50
C LEU A 236 7.68 -5.64 -23.08
N VAL A 237 7.42 -6.65 -22.26
CA VAL A 237 7.49 -8.07 -22.64
C VAL A 237 6.12 -8.52 -23.11
N GLU A 238 5.09 -8.23 -22.33
CA GLU A 238 3.73 -8.71 -22.55
C GLU A 238 2.72 -7.82 -21.82
N GLN A 239 1.52 -7.70 -22.36
CA GLN A 239 0.38 -7.10 -21.66
C GLN A 239 -0.93 -7.59 -22.27
N GLY A 240 -2.00 -7.58 -21.50
CA GLY A 240 -3.32 -7.91 -22.03
C GLY A 240 -4.37 -8.24 -20.97
N PRO A 241 -5.61 -8.48 -21.43
CA PRO A 241 -6.68 -8.95 -20.57
C PRO A 241 -6.39 -10.37 -20.07
N VAL A 242 -6.79 -10.66 -18.83
CA VAL A 242 -6.62 -11.98 -18.21
C VAL A 242 -7.81 -12.31 -17.31
N ALA A 243 -8.17 -13.59 -17.21
CA ALA A 243 -9.15 -14.05 -16.24
C ALA A 243 -8.45 -14.40 -14.91
N VAL A 244 -8.87 -13.77 -13.82
CA VAL A 244 -8.27 -13.93 -12.49
C VAL A 244 -9.37 -13.82 -11.42
N ALA A 245 -9.39 -14.73 -10.45
CA ALA A 245 -10.43 -14.80 -9.42
C ALA A 245 -11.89 -14.73 -9.95
N GLY A 246 -12.15 -15.31 -11.13
CA GLY A 246 -13.47 -15.26 -11.78
C GLY A 246 -13.84 -13.91 -12.40
N ARG A 247 -12.91 -12.96 -12.49
CA ARG A 247 -13.11 -11.61 -13.05
C ARG A 247 -12.14 -11.35 -14.21
N THR A 248 -12.51 -10.38 -15.04
CA THR A 248 -11.62 -9.86 -16.08
C THR A 248 -10.67 -8.84 -15.45
N GLY A 249 -9.38 -9.16 -15.47
CA GLY A 249 -8.27 -8.27 -15.11
C GLY A 249 -7.46 -7.86 -16.33
N TYR A 250 -6.38 -7.15 -16.07
CA TYR A 250 -5.37 -6.77 -17.07
C TYR A 250 -3.99 -6.80 -16.43
N PHE A 251 -2.99 -7.25 -17.17
CA PHE A 251 -1.61 -7.22 -16.71
C PHE A 251 -0.70 -6.48 -17.68
N VAL A 252 0.39 -5.92 -17.14
CA VAL A 252 1.52 -5.38 -17.90
C VAL A 252 2.79 -5.98 -17.31
N ARG A 253 3.66 -6.53 -18.17
CA ARG A 253 4.92 -7.18 -17.79
C ARG A 253 6.09 -6.47 -18.46
N TRP A 254 7.02 -5.97 -17.65
CA TRP A 254 8.26 -5.37 -18.09
C TRP A 254 9.46 -6.26 -17.78
N GLN A 255 10.45 -6.21 -18.65
CA GLN A 255 11.81 -6.64 -18.36
C GLN A 255 12.62 -5.39 -18.00
N VAL A 256 13.19 -5.36 -16.80
CA VAL A 256 14.00 -4.25 -16.28
C VAL A 256 15.48 -4.57 -16.42
N THR A 257 16.26 -3.59 -16.89
CA THR A 257 17.72 -3.62 -16.92
C THR A 257 18.24 -2.60 -15.91
N THR A 258 19.07 -3.04 -14.98
CA THR A 258 19.62 -2.22 -13.90
C THR A 258 21.06 -1.78 -14.16
N GLN A 259 21.58 -0.85 -13.36
CA GLN A 259 22.97 -0.43 -13.42
C GLN A 259 23.91 -1.59 -13.07
N VAL A 260 23.63 -2.26 -11.95
CA VAL A 260 24.33 -3.46 -11.47
C VAL A 260 23.35 -4.61 -11.21
N GLY A 261 23.87 -5.83 -11.10
CA GLY A 261 23.05 -7.02 -10.90
C GLY A 261 22.31 -7.50 -12.16
N PRO A 262 21.42 -8.49 -12.02
CA PRO A 262 20.80 -9.17 -13.16
C PRO A 262 19.65 -8.39 -13.83
N GLY A 263 19.12 -7.37 -13.15
CA GLY A 263 17.79 -6.84 -13.42
C GLY A 263 16.72 -7.90 -13.21
N GLY A 264 15.53 -7.70 -13.78
CA GLY A 264 14.39 -8.55 -13.45
C GLY A 264 13.22 -8.45 -14.41
N TYR A 265 12.17 -9.15 -14.04
CA TYR A 265 10.83 -9.00 -14.60
C TYR A 265 9.92 -8.41 -13.53
N VAL A 266 9.15 -7.41 -13.93
CA VAL A 266 8.13 -6.78 -13.08
C VAL A 266 6.79 -6.94 -13.78
N GLN A 267 5.76 -7.32 -13.06
CA GLN A 267 4.40 -7.36 -13.59
C GLN A 267 3.44 -6.68 -12.62
N SER A 268 2.62 -5.78 -13.15
CA SER A 268 1.46 -5.23 -12.46
C SER A 268 0.22 -5.89 -13.05
N LEU A 269 -0.56 -6.55 -12.20
CA LEU A 269 -1.84 -7.17 -12.51
C LEU A 269 -2.92 -6.44 -11.73
N ALA A 270 -3.94 -5.95 -12.42
CA ALA A 270 -5.11 -5.35 -11.78
C ALA A 270 -6.38 -6.15 -12.09
N PHE A 271 -7.29 -6.23 -11.14
CA PHE A 271 -8.62 -6.82 -11.33
C PHE A 271 -9.58 -6.35 -10.22
N PRO A 272 -10.90 -6.34 -10.45
CA PRO A 272 -11.85 -5.99 -9.40
C PRO A 272 -11.92 -7.11 -8.35
N SER A 273 -11.94 -6.76 -7.07
CA SER A 273 -12.19 -7.72 -6.00
C SER A 273 -13.57 -8.37 -6.15
N SER A 274 -13.66 -9.65 -5.77
CA SER A 274 -14.91 -10.40 -5.66
C SER A 274 -15.67 -10.14 -4.36
N VAL A 275 -15.04 -9.48 -3.38
CA VAL A 275 -15.64 -9.21 -2.06
C VAL A 275 -15.99 -7.73 -1.87
N GLY A 276 -16.94 -7.47 -0.96
CA GLY A 276 -17.26 -6.12 -0.48
C GLY A 276 -17.61 -5.11 -1.58
N SER A 277 -16.98 -3.93 -1.52
CA SER A 277 -17.18 -2.79 -2.44
C SER A 277 -16.62 -3.03 -3.85
N GLN A 278 -16.05 -4.21 -4.10
CA GLN A 278 -15.33 -4.56 -5.33
C GLN A 278 -14.22 -3.56 -5.66
N ALA A 279 -13.52 -3.07 -4.63
CA ALA A 279 -12.33 -2.25 -4.82
C ALA A 279 -11.32 -3.00 -5.72
N PRO A 280 -10.65 -2.30 -6.66
CA PRO A 280 -9.63 -2.94 -7.48
C PRO A 280 -8.48 -3.46 -6.62
N VAL A 281 -7.99 -4.64 -6.95
CA VAL A 281 -6.79 -5.25 -6.37
C VAL A 281 -5.66 -5.10 -7.38
N LEU A 282 -4.49 -4.68 -6.91
CA LEU A 282 -3.23 -4.68 -7.65
C LEU A 282 -2.32 -5.76 -7.07
N VAL A 283 -1.85 -6.65 -7.94
CA VAL A 283 -0.83 -7.64 -7.62
C VAL A 283 0.45 -7.30 -8.38
N ARG A 284 1.52 -7.02 -7.65
CA ARG A 284 2.86 -6.78 -8.19
C ARG A 284 3.70 -8.05 -8.09
N PHE A 285 4.33 -8.45 -9.19
CA PHE A 285 5.32 -9.53 -9.24
C PHE A 285 6.68 -8.93 -9.52
N VAL A 286 7.70 -9.32 -8.76
CA VAL A 286 9.09 -8.85 -8.95
C VAL A 286 10.01 -10.05 -8.89
N PHE A 287 10.51 -10.49 -10.04
CA PHE A 287 11.37 -11.66 -10.18
C PHE A 287 12.71 -11.26 -10.78
N ASP A 288 13.79 -11.56 -10.08
CA ASP A 288 15.13 -11.37 -10.62
C ASP A 288 15.38 -12.29 -11.81
N ARG A 289 16.22 -11.82 -12.73
CA ARG A 289 16.65 -12.61 -13.87
C ARG A 289 17.86 -13.45 -13.52
N GLY A 290 18.01 -14.56 -14.22
CA GLY A 290 19.18 -15.44 -14.09
C GLY A 290 18.83 -16.77 -13.42
N PRO A 291 19.84 -17.62 -13.17
CA PRO A 291 19.64 -18.99 -12.68
C PRO A 291 19.08 -19.05 -11.25
N ASP A 292 19.34 -18.01 -10.44
CA ASP A 292 18.89 -17.93 -9.04
C ASP A 292 17.53 -17.20 -8.89
N GLY A 293 16.96 -16.75 -10.02
CA GLY A 293 15.65 -16.13 -10.09
C GLY A 293 14.53 -17.17 -10.20
N PRO A 294 13.29 -16.86 -9.76
CA PRO A 294 12.14 -17.70 -10.02
C PRO A 294 11.92 -17.90 -11.53
N PRO A 295 11.37 -19.05 -11.96
CA PRO A 295 10.96 -19.22 -13.35
C PRO A 295 9.96 -18.15 -13.76
N LEU A 296 10.18 -17.49 -14.92
CA LEU A 296 9.27 -16.46 -15.42
C LEU A 296 7.82 -16.96 -15.57
N ALA A 297 7.66 -18.24 -15.95
CA ALA A 297 6.36 -18.90 -16.07
C ALA A 297 5.56 -18.89 -14.74
N ASP A 298 6.20 -18.67 -13.59
CA ASP A 298 5.52 -18.62 -12.30
C ASP A 298 4.61 -17.40 -12.20
N MET A 299 4.92 -16.29 -12.88
CA MET A 299 4.00 -15.15 -12.95
C MET A 299 2.65 -15.57 -13.52
N ASP A 300 2.65 -16.40 -14.57
CA ASP A 300 1.45 -16.91 -15.23
C ASP A 300 0.77 -18.01 -14.39
N ARG A 301 1.55 -18.92 -13.80
CA ARG A 301 1.03 -19.98 -12.92
C ARG A 301 0.36 -19.41 -11.68
N ILE A 302 0.98 -18.42 -11.03
CA ILE A 302 0.42 -17.73 -9.86
C ILE A 302 -0.83 -16.96 -10.29
N THR A 303 -0.75 -16.12 -11.33
CA THR A 303 -1.92 -15.36 -11.84
C THR A 303 -3.12 -16.28 -12.13
N LYS A 304 -2.88 -17.40 -12.81
CA LYS A 304 -3.93 -18.39 -13.13
C LYS A 304 -4.48 -19.09 -11.89
N GLY A 305 -3.72 -19.19 -10.81
CA GLY A 305 -4.14 -19.85 -9.58
C GLY A 305 -4.80 -18.93 -8.56
N ILE A 306 -4.84 -17.61 -8.76
CA ILE A 306 -5.52 -16.70 -7.83
C ILE A 306 -7.04 -17.00 -7.83
N ARG A 307 -7.61 -17.20 -6.65
CA ARG A 307 -9.05 -17.51 -6.45
C ARG A 307 -9.66 -16.59 -5.39
N PRO A 308 -10.98 -16.37 -5.38
CA PRO A 308 -11.66 -15.81 -4.23
C PRO A 308 -11.49 -16.72 -3.00
N VAL A 309 -11.42 -16.14 -1.81
CA VAL A 309 -11.54 -16.91 -0.56
C VAL A 309 -12.91 -17.61 -0.52
N GLY A 310 -12.93 -18.89 -0.13
CA GLY A 310 -14.15 -19.70 -0.09
C GLY A 310 -14.48 -20.45 -1.38
N ASP A 311 -13.69 -20.31 -2.45
CA ASP A 311 -13.83 -21.08 -3.69
C ASP A 311 -13.22 -22.49 -3.61
N ALA A 312 -13.16 -23.08 -2.41
CA ALA A 312 -12.69 -24.44 -2.21
C ALA A 312 -13.68 -25.44 -2.85
N GLY A 313 -13.46 -25.76 -4.12
CA GLY A 313 -13.99 -26.96 -4.76
C GLY A 313 -15.41 -26.90 -5.34
N THR A 314 -15.91 -25.76 -5.82
CA THR A 314 -17.17 -25.77 -6.61
C THR A 314 -16.96 -26.19 -8.06
N GLY A 315 -16.47 -27.41 -8.24
CA GLY A 315 -16.66 -28.17 -9.46
C GLY A 315 -18.13 -28.55 -9.61
N GLY A 316 -18.89 -27.76 -10.39
CA GLY A 316 -20.16 -28.17 -10.99
C GLY A 316 -21.40 -28.10 -10.10
N GLY A 317 -22.29 -27.17 -10.41
CA GLY A 317 -23.62 -27.13 -9.80
C GLY A 317 -24.47 -25.97 -10.31
N VAL A 318 -24.98 -26.10 -11.55
CA VAL A 318 -26.10 -25.28 -12.00
C VAL A 318 -27.30 -25.51 -11.07
N GLY A 319 -27.84 -24.45 -10.50
CA GLY A 319 -28.98 -24.51 -9.60
C GLY A 319 -29.86 -23.28 -9.77
N SER A 320 -30.36 -23.04 -10.99
CA SER A 320 -31.52 -22.17 -11.18
C SER A 320 -32.72 -22.85 -10.56
N SER A 321 -33.12 -22.41 -9.37
CA SER A 321 -34.42 -22.73 -8.78
C SER A 321 -35.51 -22.00 -9.56
N VAL A 322 -35.97 -22.63 -10.64
CA VAL A 322 -37.33 -22.38 -11.16
C VAL A 322 -38.29 -22.89 -10.10
N GLY A 323 -38.96 -21.98 -9.40
CA GLY A 323 -40.05 -22.31 -8.49
C GLY A 323 -41.24 -22.91 -9.25
N PRO A 324 -42.04 -23.80 -8.63
CA PRO A 324 -43.17 -24.41 -9.29
C PRO A 324 -44.24 -23.35 -9.62
N THR A 325 -44.56 -23.22 -10.90
CA THR A 325 -45.82 -22.62 -11.34
C THR A 325 -46.98 -23.53 -10.97
N GLN A 326 -47.84 -23.00 -10.10
CA GLN A 326 -49.30 -23.10 -10.00
C GLN A 326 -49.98 -24.47 -10.21
#